data_AF-A0A0Q5W705-F1
#
_entry.id   AF-A0A0Q5W705-F1
#
_cell.length_a   1.000
_cell.length_b   1.000
_cell.length_c   1.000
_cell.angle_alpha   90.00
_cell.angle_beta   90.00
_cell.angle_gamma   90.00
#
_symmetry.space_group_name_H-M   'P 1'
#
loop_
_entity.id
_entity.type
_entity.pdbx_description
1 polymer ?
#
loop_
_entity_poly.entity_id
_entity_poly.type
_entity_poly.pdbx_seq_one_letter_code
_entity_poly.pdbx_strand_id
1 'polypeptide(L)'
;MSEEMWVVRAGERARYVEEFLNGSYIAVHFTDVAPDDLRLTDEADLKARASSPAETAYARQLVSFGYRIEVGDLVIVPRLTKGHRDYLVARVVGAYEYTPDAPQSGPHRRRVEWLGRFLRDDISEAAANTMGSLSTVFRPTAVEAEFRGLLTALAPISDAAIAATRSQPSHAPTPSAALAPTAAVTSKPDNTSRPTSVAQLDIDVDERGRARITCPYPALVMEQTPRHVDLGRDWAGVPGIYVLTGTELQQSSSRTGHERTLTTTLIVRPWAYVGLSEDFFGRLSSHRQSKPEWRRALLVRSGGQPFSSDDIKYLEERVHAVLADTDEVALDQSKPRGNLSARPRNPALLDACANSVVAVLRLTGTLI
;
A
#
# COMPACT_ATOMS: atom_id res chain seq x y z
N MET A 1 23.82 -1.80 2.10
CA MET A 1 22.81 -1.79 1.02
C MET A 1 21.52 -2.30 1.64
N SER A 2 20.40 -1.67 1.35
CA SER A 2 19.07 -2.19 1.69
C SER A 2 18.74 -3.29 0.67
N GLU A 3 18.44 -4.50 1.15
CA GLU A 3 17.83 -5.55 0.33
C GLU A 3 16.42 -5.08 -0.05
N GLU A 4 16.14 -4.77 -1.32
CA GLU A 4 14.83 -4.28 -1.75
C GLU A 4 13.94 -5.42 -2.23
N MET A 5 12.61 -5.22 -2.19
CA MET A 5 11.64 -6.23 -2.57
C MET A 5 10.86 -5.85 -3.84
N TRP A 6 10.81 -6.80 -4.77
CA TRP A 6 10.18 -6.67 -6.09
C TRP A 6 9.20 -7.82 -6.35
N VAL A 7 8.22 -7.56 -7.21
CA VAL A 7 7.33 -8.58 -7.79
C VAL A 7 7.65 -8.67 -9.27
N VAL A 8 7.85 -9.88 -9.79
CA VAL A 8 8.09 -10.15 -11.22
C VAL A 8 7.16 -11.26 -11.70
N ARG A 9 6.26 -10.95 -12.64
CA ARG A 9 5.29 -11.92 -13.17
C ARG A 9 5.89 -12.75 -14.29
N ALA A 10 5.78 -14.08 -14.19
CA ALA A 10 6.23 -15.04 -15.21
C ALA A 10 5.28 -15.13 -16.43
N GLY A 11 4.96 -13.99 -17.04
CA GLY A 11 3.99 -13.87 -18.14
C GLY A 11 2.52 -14.04 -17.71
N GLU A 12 1.61 -14.03 -18.68
CA GLU A 12 0.17 -14.25 -18.41
C GLU A 12 -0.04 -15.60 -17.71
N ARG A 13 -0.86 -15.60 -16.64
CA ARG A 13 -1.16 -16.79 -15.82
C ARG A 13 0.07 -17.57 -15.34
N ALA A 14 1.21 -16.89 -15.19
CA ALA A 14 2.50 -17.46 -14.80
C ALA A 14 3.04 -18.55 -15.78
N ARG A 15 2.70 -18.46 -17.07
CA ARG A 15 3.09 -19.43 -18.13
C ARG A 15 4.58 -19.77 -18.21
N TYR A 16 5.47 -18.89 -17.73
CA TYR A 16 6.93 -19.06 -17.78
C TYR A 16 7.55 -19.49 -16.44
N VAL A 17 6.75 -19.75 -15.40
CA VAL A 17 7.28 -19.98 -14.04
C VAL A 17 8.15 -21.23 -13.93
N GLU A 18 7.83 -22.28 -14.69
CA GLU A 18 8.64 -23.50 -14.75
C GLU A 18 9.95 -23.27 -15.55
N GLU A 19 9.98 -22.30 -16.48
CA GLU A 19 11.20 -21.87 -17.16
C GLU A 19 12.15 -21.14 -16.18
N PHE A 20 11.58 -20.26 -15.34
CA PHE A 20 12.29 -19.53 -14.29
C PHE A 20 12.86 -20.45 -13.19
N LEU A 21 12.06 -21.44 -12.77
CA LEU A 21 12.47 -22.47 -11.80
C LEU A 21 13.62 -23.32 -12.34
N ASN A 22 13.46 -23.92 -13.53
CA ASN A 22 14.48 -24.81 -14.10
C ASN A 22 15.75 -24.08 -14.55
N GLY A 23 15.68 -22.79 -14.87
CA GLY A 23 16.82 -21.98 -15.30
C GLY A 23 17.57 -21.22 -14.19
N SER A 24 16.99 -21.14 -12.98
CA SER A 24 17.45 -20.25 -11.90
C SER A 24 17.61 -18.78 -12.36
N TYR A 25 16.58 -18.28 -13.04
CA TYR A 25 16.49 -16.87 -13.45
C TYR A 25 15.05 -16.35 -13.45
N ILE A 26 14.93 -15.03 -13.50
CA ILE A 26 13.71 -14.31 -13.87
C ILE A 26 13.96 -13.57 -15.18
N ALA A 27 12.90 -13.30 -15.95
CA ALA A 27 12.99 -12.58 -17.21
C ALA A 27 11.78 -11.68 -17.48
N VAL A 28 11.92 -10.75 -18.43
CA VAL A 28 10.81 -10.01 -19.04
C VAL A 28 10.98 -9.95 -20.55
N HIS A 29 9.86 -9.90 -21.29
CA HIS A 29 9.85 -9.84 -22.75
C HIS A 29 10.05 -8.41 -23.25
N PHE A 30 9.02 -7.55 -23.25
CA PHE A 30 9.07 -6.10 -23.52
C PHE A 30 9.89 -5.63 -24.75
N THR A 31 10.13 -6.52 -25.71
CA THR A 31 10.91 -6.27 -26.94
C THR A 31 10.31 -5.18 -27.83
N ASP A 32 9.01 -4.92 -27.69
CA ASP A 32 8.29 -3.84 -28.38
C ASP A 32 8.81 -2.43 -28.00
N VAL A 33 9.50 -2.30 -26.86
CA VAL A 33 10.08 -1.05 -26.35
C VAL A 33 11.61 -1.06 -26.42
N ALA A 34 12.23 -2.22 -26.19
CA ALA A 34 13.67 -2.42 -26.35
C ALA A 34 13.98 -3.84 -26.85
N PRO A 35 14.23 -4.02 -28.17
CA PRO A 35 14.67 -5.29 -28.75
C PRO A 35 16.19 -5.52 -28.60
N ASP A 36 16.84 -4.81 -27.66
CA ASP A 36 18.27 -4.60 -27.58
C ASP A 36 18.81 -4.62 -26.14
N ASP A 37 20.14 -4.66 -26.01
CA ASP A 37 20.81 -4.80 -24.73
C ASP A 37 20.82 -3.48 -23.94
N LEU A 38 20.06 -3.45 -22.84
CA LEU A 38 19.98 -2.30 -21.94
C LEU A 38 21.32 -1.87 -21.33
N ARG A 39 22.37 -2.70 -21.37
CA ARG A 39 23.73 -2.30 -20.95
C ARG A 39 24.39 -1.33 -21.95
N LEU A 40 23.80 -1.16 -23.13
CA LEU A 40 24.26 -0.28 -24.21
C LEU A 40 23.34 0.94 -24.41
N THR A 41 22.32 1.10 -23.55
CA THR A 41 21.33 2.19 -23.56
C THR A 41 21.29 2.83 -22.16
N ASP A 42 20.77 4.06 -22.01
CA ASP A 42 20.56 4.66 -20.68
C ASP A 42 19.07 4.67 -20.25
N GLU A 43 18.81 5.08 -18.99
CA GLU A 43 17.45 5.13 -18.43
C GLU A 43 16.59 6.27 -19.03
N ALA A 44 17.17 7.28 -19.67
CA ALA A 44 16.45 8.38 -20.32
C ALA A 44 16.06 8.00 -21.76
N ASP A 45 16.99 7.50 -22.56
CA ASP A 45 16.75 7.00 -23.92
C ASP A 45 15.69 5.89 -23.93
N LEU A 46 15.77 4.94 -22.99
CA LEU A 46 14.78 3.86 -22.88
C LEU A 46 13.36 4.39 -22.61
N LYS A 47 13.21 5.53 -21.92
CA LYS A 47 11.91 6.18 -21.73
C LYS A 47 11.49 6.99 -22.95
N ALA A 48 12.43 7.64 -23.64
CA ALA A 48 12.17 8.45 -24.83
C ALA A 48 11.68 7.62 -26.03
N ARG A 49 12.01 6.32 -26.08
CA ARG A 49 11.49 5.36 -27.07
C ARG A 49 9.98 5.10 -26.97
N ALA A 50 9.35 5.38 -25.83
CA ALA A 50 7.92 5.09 -25.62
C ALA A 50 7.03 6.15 -26.30
N SER A 51 6.24 5.71 -27.29
CA SER A 51 5.31 6.56 -28.04
C SER A 51 3.88 6.54 -27.48
N SER A 52 3.50 5.48 -26.76
CA SER A 52 2.17 5.32 -26.16
C SER A 52 2.20 5.23 -24.62
N PRO A 53 1.06 5.42 -23.93
CA PRO A 53 0.96 5.20 -22.48
C PRO A 53 1.26 3.76 -22.06
N ALA A 54 0.98 2.78 -22.93
CA ALA A 54 1.30 1.36 -22.68
C ALA A 54 2.81 1.11 -22.76
N GLU A 55 3.46 1.59 -23.83
CA GLU A 55 4.93 1.56 -23.94
C GLU A 55 5.59 2.33 -22.80
N THR A 56 5.01 3.45 -22.34
CA THR A 56 5.51 4.21 -21.19
C THR A 56 5.46 3.38 -19.90
N ALA A 57 4.40 2.60 -19.70
CA ALA A 57 4.29 1.67 -18.58
C ALA A 57 5.26 0.50 -18.70
N TYR A 58 5.50 -0.03 -19.90
CA TYR A 58 6.50 -1.09 -20.14
C TYR A 58 7.94 -0.58 -19.98
N ALA A 59 8.27 0.61 -20.50
CA ALA A 59 9.55 1.27 -20.31
C ALA A 59 9.86 1.48 -18.83
N ARG A 60 8.89 1.93 -18.00
CA ARG A 60 9.07 2.08 -16.54
C ARG A 60 9.34 0.75 -15.83
N GLN A 61 8.71 -0.33 -16.27
CA GLN A 61 8.92 -1.68 -15.75
C GLN A 61 10.27 -2.25 -16.18
N LEU A 62 10.66 -2.04 -17.43
CA LEU A 62 11.92 -2.49 -18.00
C LEU A 62 13.11 -1.70 -17.46
N VAL A 63 12.95 -0.39 -17.21
CA VAL A 63 13.89 0.44 -16.42
C VAL A 63 14.08 -0.14 -15.03
N SER A 64 12.99 -0.54 -14.36
CA SER A 64 13.07 -1.12 -13.02
C SER A 64 13.82 -2.45 -13.04
N PHE A 65 13.50 -3.33 -13.98
CA PHE A 65 14.17 -4.63 -14.15
C PHE A 65 15.64 -4.49 -14.60
N GLY A 66 15.93 -3.58 -15.53
CA GLY A 66 17.25 -3.36 -16.11
C GLY A 66 18.22 -2.70 -15.13
N TYR A 67 17.82 -1.56 -14.55
CA TYR A 67 18.75 -0.67 -13.83
C TYR A 67 18.54 -0.59 -12.31
N ARG A 68 17.40 -1.05 -11.77
CA ARG A 68 17.03 -0.78 -10.36
C ARG A 68 16.90 -2.00 -9.45
N ILE A 69 16.69 -3.19 -10.01
CA ILE A 69 16.89 -4.44 -9.27
C ILE A 69 18.41 -4.62 -9.07
N GLU A 70 18.87 -4.85 -7.85
CA GLU A 70 20.29 -5.05 -7.54
C GLU A 70 20.60 -6.50 -7.14
N VAL A 71 21.89 -6.85 -7.04
CA VAL A 71 22.30 -8.17 -6.53
C VAL A 71 22.16 -8.15 -5.01
N GLY A 72 21.40 -9.10 -4.48
CA GLY A 72 20.96 -9.16 -3.09
C GLY A 72 19.44 -9.00 -2.91
N ASP A 73 18.77 -8.29 -3.83
CA ASP A 73 17.33 -8.02 -3.77
C ASP A 73 16.48 -9.28 -3.76
N LEU A 74 15.28 -9.16 -3.20
CA LEU A 74 14.27 -10.22 -3.18
C LEU A 74 13.24 -10.02 -4.29
N VAL A 75 12.92 -11.11 -4.98
CA VAL A 75 11.92 -11.16 -6.05
C VAL A 75 10.85 -12.19 -5.72
N ILE A 76 9.60 -11.74 -5.75
CA ILE A 76 8.41 -12.57 -5.58
C ILE A 76 7.80 -12.85 -6.95
N VAL A 77 7.60 -14.13 -7.29
CA VAL A 77 6.98 -14.57 -8.55
C VAL A 77 5.62 -15.21 -8.24
N PRO A 78 4.48 -14.55 -8.58
CA PRO A 78 3.15 -15.11 -8.34
C PRO A 78 2.86 -16.30 -9.25
N ARG A 79 2.62 -17.48 -8.67
CA ARG A 79 2.23 -18.70 -9.39
C ARG A 79 0.78 -19.05 -9.08
N LEU A 80 -0.12 -18.27 -9.66
CA LEU A 80 -1.58 -18.38 -9.48
C LEU A 80 -2.20 -19.08 -10.71
N THR A 81 -2.12 -20.40 -10.74
CA THR A 81 -2.61 -21.27 -11.81
C THR A 81 -3.84 -22.08 -11.36
N LYS A 82 -4.25 -23.10 -12.13
CA LYS A 82 -5.31 -24.03 -11.68
C LYS A 82 -4.84 -25.02 -10.61
N GLY A 83 -3.57 -25.40 -10.62
CA GLY A 83 -2.99 -26.37 -9.68
C GLY A 83 -2.13 -25.74 -8.57
N HIS A 84 -1.71 -24.48 -8.75
CA HIS A 84 -0.86 -23.77 -7.80
C HIS A 84 -1.49 -22.44 -7.40
N ARG A 85 -1.40 -22.14 -6.11
CA ARG A 85 -1.79 -20.87 -5.49
C ARG A 85 -0.72 -20.51 -4.48
N ASP A 86 0.48 -20.21 -4.99
CA ASP A 86 1.64 -19.85 -4.20
C ASP A 86 2.41 -18.68 -4.80
N TYR A 87 3.24 -18.07 -3.96
CA TYR A 87 4.18 -17.02 -4.31
C TYR A 87 5.59 -17.58 -4.08
N LEU A 88 6.34 -17.73 -5.16
CA LEU A 88 7.73 -18.17 -5.10
C LEU A 88 8.61 -16.99 -4.71
N VAL A 89 9.60 -17.21 -3.85
CA VAL A 89 10.54 -16.19 -3.40
C VAL A 89 11.95 -16.56 -3.83
N ALA A 90 12.67 -15.61 -4.40
CA ALA A 90 14.07 -15.76 -4.79
C ALA A 90 14.91 -14.55 -4.38
N ARG A 91 16.22 -14.74 -4.21
CA ARG A 91 17.22 -13.68 -4.13
C ARG A 91 17.91 -13.49 -5.47
N VAL A 92 18.12 -12.25 -5.89
CA VAL A 92 18.89 -11.91 -7.10
C VAL A 92 20.37 -12.12 -6.83
N VAL A 93 21.01 -13.02 -7.59
CA VAL A 93 22.43 -13.40 -7.43
C VAL A 93 23.30 -13.01 -8.63
N GLY A 94 22.69 -12.56 -9.73
CA GLY A 94 23.38 -12.05 -10.92
C GLY A 94 22.91 -10.66 -11.33
N ALA A 95 23.78 -9.94 -12.02
CA ALA A 95 23.44 -8.69 -12.68
C ALA A 95 22.40 -8.92 -13.80
N TYR A 96 21.96 -7.83 -14.43
CA TYR A 96 21.18 -7.90 -15.67
C TYR A 96 21.99 -8.60 -16.79
N GLU A 97 21.37 -9.60 -17.41
CA GLU A 97 21.83 -10.35 -18.58
C GLU A 97 20.90 -10.05 -19.77
N TYR A 98 21.44 -9.95 -20.98
CA TYR A 98 20.67 -9.91 -22.22
C TYR A 98 20.96 -11.16 -23.07
N THR A 99 19.91 -11.82 -23.57
CA THR A 99 20.02 -13.02 -24.40
C THR A 99 19.12 -12.85 -25.63
N PRO A 100 19.64 -12.49 -26.82
CA PRO A 100 18.81 -12.21 -27.99
C PRO A 100 17.99 -13.43 -28.44
N ASP A 101 18.61 -14.61 -28.51
CA ASP A 101 17.96 -15.88 -28.88
C ASP A 101 17.21 -16.54 -27.69
N ALA A 102 16.61 -15.74 -26.82
CA ALA A 102 16.00 -16.24 -25.59
C ALA A 102 14.74 -17.10 -25.85
N PRO A 103 14.51 -18.11 -24.99
CA PRO A 103 13.19 -18.71 -24.80
C PRO A 103 12.07 -17.68 -24.52
N GLN A 104 10.83 -18.13 -24.70
CA GLN A 104 9.63 -17.28 -24.79
C GLN A 104 9.42 -16.29 -23.63
N SER A 105 9.99 -16.54 -22.45
CA SER A 105 9.90 -15.63 -21.31
C SER A 105 10.48 -14.23 -21.57
N GLY A 106 11.45 -14.11 -22.48
CA GLY A 106 12.06 -12.85 -22.88
C GLY A 106 13.59 -12.79 -22.76
N PRO A 107 14.21 -11.80 -23.45
CA PRO A 107 15.67 -11.69 -23.57
C PRO A 107 16.33 -10.98 -22.38
N HIS A 108 15.58 -10.12 -21.67
CA HIS A 108 16.05 -9.41 -20.47
C HIS A 108 15.97 -10.36 -19.27
N ARG A 109 17.11 -10.69 -18.65
CA ARG A 109 17.24 -11.78 -17.67
C ARG A 109 18.03 -11.36 -16.43
N ARG A 110 17.80 -12.03 -15.30
CA ARG A 110 18.60 -11.95 -14.06
C ARG A 110 18.67 -13.29 -13.37
N ARG A 111 19.85 -13.70 -12.92
CA ARG A 111 20.03 -14.95 -12.15
C ARG A 111 19.48 -14.80 -10.73
N VAL A 112 18.80 -15.84 -10.27
CA VAL A 112 18.20 -15.88 -8.93
C VAL A 112 18.45 -17.21 -8.22
N GLU A 113 18.59 -17.16 -6.90
CA GLU A 113 18.57 -18.30 -6.00
C GLU A 113 17.18 -18.42 -5.37
N TRP A 114 16.50 -19.55 -5.55
CA TRP A 114 15.16 -19.75 -5.00
C TRP A 114 15.21 -20.07 -3.51
N LEU A 115 14.63 -19.18 -2.69
CA LEU A 115 14.65 -19.30 -1.22
C LEU A 115 13.50 -20.17 -0.68
N GLY A 116 12.39 -20.25 -1.41
CA GLY A 116 11.21 -21.01 -1.00
C GLY A 116 9.91 -20.41 -1.53
N ARG A 117 8.80 -20.61 -0.81
CA ARG A 117 7.48 -20.07 -1.14
C ARG A 117 6.60 -19.88 0.09
N PHE A 118 5.59 -19.03 -0.05
CA PHE A 118 4.41 -18.96 0.83
C PHE A 118 3.12 -19.16 0.00
N LEU A 119 2.05 -19.63 0.62
CA LEU A 119 0.77 -19.90 -0.06
C LEU A 119 -0.03 -18.61 -0.30
N ARG A 120 -1.02 -18.71 -1.18
CA ARG A 120 -1.94 -17.61 -1.48
C ARG A 120 -2.81 -17.20 -0.30
N ASP A 121 -3.07 -18.15 0.59
CA ASP A 121 -4.00 -18.04 1.70
C ASP A 121 -3.27 -17.68 3.01
N ASP A 122 -1.92 -17.65 2.98
CA ASP A 122 -1.06 -17.17 4.08
C ASP A 122 -0.95 -15.63 4.11
N ILE A 123 -1.52 -14.92 3.12
CA ILE A 123 -1.39 -13.45 2.96
C ILE A 123 -2.72 -12.73 3.08
N SER A 124 -2.67 -11.49 3.58
CA SER A 124 -3.83 -10.63 3.84
C SER A 124 -4.59 -10.23 2.57
N GLU A 125 -5.80 -9.68 2.74
CA GLU A 125 -6.56 -9.12 1.62
C GLU A 125 -5.93 -7.82 1.06
N ALA A 126 -5.11 -7.11 1.85
CA ALA A 126 -4.33 -5.98 1.37
C ALA A 126 -3.19 -6.46 0.45
N ALA A 127 -2.48 -7.51 0.86
CA ALA A 127 -1.42 -8.13 0.06
C ALA A 127 -2.00 -8.85 -1.17
N ALA A 128 -3.14 -9.51 -1.02
CA ALA A 128 -3.95 -10.06 -2.12
C ALA A 128 -4.19 -9.07 -3.25
N ASN A 129 -4.70 -7.88 -2.90
CA ASN A 129 -5.10 -6.85 -3.86
C ASN A 129 -3.88 -6.12 -4.43
N THR A 130 -2.85 -5.88 -3.62
CA THR A 130 -1.53 -5.40 -4.10
C THR A 130 -0.93 -6.37 -5.14
N MET A 131 -0.98 -7.67 -4.87
CA MET A 131 -0.57 -8.73 -5.80
C MET A 131 -1.57 -8.99 -6.94
N GLY A 132 -2.66 -8.23 -7.01
CA GLY A 132 -3.57 -8.14 -8.15
C GLY A 132 -3.14 -7.15 -9.24
N SER A 133 -2.14 -6.29 -8.96
CA SER A 133 -1.65 -5.26 -9.90
C SER A 133 -1.34 -5.80 -11.30
N LEU A 134 -1.82 -5.13 -12.35
CA LEU A 134 -1.61 -5.55 -13.74
C LEU A 134 -0.14 -5.41 -14.22
N SER A 135 0.71 -4.73 -13.46
CA SER A 135 2.15 -4.63 -13.77
C SER A 135 2.86 -5.98 -13.64
N THR A 136 3.76 -6.24 -14.58
CA THR A 136 4.72 -7.37 -14.57
C THR A 136 5.82 -7.14 -13.56
N VAL A 137 6.35 -5.91 -13.46
CA VAL A 137 7.45 -5.54 -12.54
C VAL A 137 7.04 -4.36 -11.66
N PHE A 138 7.01 -4.54 -10.34
CA PHE A 138 6.71 -3.46 -9.39
C PHE A 138 7.28 -3.76 -7.99
N ARG A 139 7.27 -2.77 -7.09
CA ARG A 139 7.58 -2.98 -5.66
C ARG A 139 6.28 -3.06 -4.84
N PRO A 140 6.11 -4.05 -3.95
CA PRO A 140 4.90 -4.20 -3.14
C PRO A 140 5.01 -3.41 -1.82
N THR A 141 5.47 -2.15 -1.88
CA THR A 141 5.90 -1.37 -0.69
C THR A 141 4.83 -1.26 0.40
N ALA A 142 3.55 -1.19 0.03
CA ALA A 142 2.42 -1.14 0.95
C ALA A 142 2.26 -2.39 1.84
N VAL A 143 2.84 -3.53 1.44
CA VAL A 143 2.75 -4.83 2.15
C VAL A 143 4.11 -5.50 2.35
N GLU A 144 5.20 -4.75 2.15
CA GLU A 144 6.57 -5.27 2.20
C GLU A 144 6.91 -5.85 3.58
N ALA A 145 6.39 -5.24 4.66
CA ALA A 145 6.55 -5.73 6.04
C ALA A 145 5.85 -7.09 6.27
N GLU A 146 4.68 -7.32 5.66
CA GLU A 146 3.97 -8.60 5.73
C GLU A 146 4.77 -9.71 5.04
N PHE A 147 5.22 -9.45 3.81
CA PHE A 147 6.07 -10.38 3.08
C PHE A 147 7.39 -10.65 3.78
N ARG A 148 8.03 -9.63 4.39
CA ARG A 148 9.24 -9.81 5.21
C ARG A 148 9.01 -10.67 6.45
N GLY A 149 7.82 -10.64 7.04
CA GLY A 149 7.42 -11.60 8.07
C GLY A 149 7.40 -13.04 7.52
N LEU A 150 6.74 -13.25 6.38
CA LEU A 150 6.62 -14.57 5.73
C LEU A 150 7.95 -15.16 5.25
N LEU A 151 8.99 -14.32 5.00
CA LEU A 151 10.36 -14.81 4.71
C LEU A 151 10.91 -15.72 5.81
N THR A 152 10.47 -15.55 7.06
CA THR A 152 10.93 -16.37 8.20
C THR A 152 10.28 -17.77 8.24
N ALA A 153 9.21 -17.98 7.46
CA ALA A 153 8.38 -19.19 7.46
C ALA A 153 8.30 -19.85 6.07
N LEU A 154 9.24 -19.55 5.16
CA LEU A 154 9.23 -20.07 3.79
C LEU A 154 9.24 -21.60 3.74
N ALA A 155 8.26 -22.17 3.05
CA ALA A 155 8.26 -23.59 2.73
C ALA A 155 9.28 -23.85 1.60
N PRO A 156 10.12 -24.90 1.68
CA PRO A 156 11.01 -25.27 0.59
C PRO A 156 10.21 -25.65 -0.66
N ILE A 157 10.78 -25.35 -1.83
CA ILE A 157 10.23 -25.79 -3.11
C ILE A 157 10.57 -27.26 -3.28
N SER A 158 9.56 -28.13 -3.17
CA SER A 158 9.78 -29.58 -3.19
C SER A 158 10.15 -30.08 -4.59
N ASP A 159 11.25 -30.83 -4.67
CA ASP A 159 11.74 -31.49 -5.89
C ASP A 159 10.67 -32.35 -6.58
N ALA A 160 9.65 -32.85 -5.87
CA ALA A 160 8.57 -33.61 -6.49
C ALA A 160 7.81 -32.81 -7.57
N ALA A 161 7.67 -31.49 -7.39
CA ALA A 161 7.06 -30.61 -8.39
C ALA A 161 7.99 -30.35 -9.60
N ILE A 162 9.30 -30.21 -9.34
CA ILE A 162 10.32 -30.00 -10.39
C ILE A 162 10.55 -31.29 -11.20
N ALA A 163 10.50 -32.45 -10.54
CA ALA A 163 10.76 -33.76 -11.12
C ALA A 163 9.55 -34.31 -11.91
N ALA A 164 8.31 -34.05 -11.49
CA ALA A 164 7.11 -34.46 -12.23
C ALA A 164 7.11 -33.89 -13.66
N THR A 165 7.58 -32.65 -13.82
CA THR A 165 7.68 -31.94 -15.12
C THR A 165 8.72 -32.56 -16.07
N ARG A 166 9.60 -33.46 -15.61
CA ARG A 166 10.55 -34.18 -16.49
C ARG A 166 9.88 -35.27 -17.36
N SER A 167 8.65 -35.66 -17.06
CA SER A 167 8.10 -36.97 -17.49
C SER A 167 6.68 -36.94 -18.04
N GLN A 168 6.34 -36.07 -19.00
CA GLN A 168 5.30 -36.40 -20.01
C GLN A 168 5.29 -35.48 -21.25
N PRO A 169 5.19 -36.05 -22.48
CA PRO A 169 4.88 -35.30 -23.70
C PRO A 169 3.36 -35.13 -23.94
N SER A 170 3.00 -34.14 -24.76
CA SER A 170 1.65 -33.74 -25.18
C SER A 170 0.76 -34.87 -25.74
N HIS A 171 -0.55 -34.88 -25.38
CA HIS A 171 -1.63 -34.78 -26.39
C HIS A 171 -3.06 -34.54 -25.84
N ALA A 172 -3.76 -33.56 -26.46
CA ALA A 172 -5.20 -33.46 -26.80
C ALA A 172 -6.34 -33.65 -25.74
N PRO A 173 -7.59 -33.13 -25.98
CA PRO A 173 -8.54 -32.86 -24.90
C PRO A 173 -10.00 -33.37 -25.03
N THR A 174 -10.68 -33.53 -23.87
CA THR A 174 -12.16 -33.47 -23.66
C THR A 174 -13.06 -34.56 -24.31
N PRO A 175 -14.37 -34.69 -23.96
CA PRO A 175 -15.17 -34.06 -22.88
C PRO A 175 -16.04 -35.01 -22.01
N SER A 176 -16.81 -34.41 -21.09
CA SER A 176 -18.26 -34.69 -20.84
C SER A 176 -18.70 -35.42 -19.56
N ALA A 177 -20.02 -35.34 -19.35
CA ALA A 177 -20.88 -35.88 -18.28
C ALA A 177 -20.88 -35.16 -16.92
N ALA A 178 -22.06 -35.15 -16.30
CA ALA A 178 -22.36 -34.49 -15.03
C ALA A 178 -23.26 -35.42 -14.19
N LEU A 179 -23.34 -35.17 -12.87
CA LEU A 179 -24.56 -35.15 -12.05
C LEU A 179 -24.22 -34.94 -10.56
N ALA A 180 -25.22 -34.52 -9.79
CA ALA A 180 -25.24 -34.41 -8.33
C ALA A 180 -26.61 -34.94 -7.85
N PRO A 181 -27.09 -34.76 -6.60
CA PRO A 181 -26.43 -34.43 -5.33
C PRO A 181 -26.85 -35.39 -4.15
N THR A 182 -26.23 -35.26 -2.97
CA THR A 182 -26.86 -35.68 -1.69
C THR A 182 -26.42 -34.81 -0.52
N ALA A 183 -27.31 -34.61 0.46
CA ALA A 183 -27.02 -34.05 1.81
C ALA A 183 -26.63 -35.21 2.78
N ALA A 184 -26.43 -35.11 4.11
CA ALA A 184 -26.62 -34.08 5.16
C ALA A 184 -25.71 -34.46 6.38
N VAL A 185 -25.75 -33.95 7.63
CA VAL A 185 -26.48 -32.91 8.38
C VAL A 185 -25.71 -32.54 9.68
N THR A 186 -25.85 -31.32 10.24
CA THR A 186 -25.43 -30.83 11.61
C THR A 186 -24.02 -31.16 12.17
N SER A 187 -23.30 -30.24 12.81
CA SER A 187 -23.69 -29.66 14.10
C SER A 187 -22.95 -28.37 14.49
N LYS A 188 -23.45 -27.70 15.53
CA LYS A 188 -22.85 -26.53 16.21
C LYS A 188 -22.74 -26.85 17.71
N PRO A 189 -21.73 -26.32 18.42
CA PRO A 189 -22.06 -25.45 19.55
C PRO A 189 -21.22 -24.17 19.57
N ASP A 190 -21.54 -23.26 20.49
CA ASP A 190 -20.91 -21.94 20.62
C ASP A 190 -19.53 -21.97 21.28
N ASN A 191 -18.73 -20.94 20.98
CA ASN A 191 -17.91 -20.29 22.02
C ASN A 191 -17.88 -18.77 21.80
N THR A 192 -17.79 -18.02 22.89
CA THR A 192 -17.93 -16.56 22.93
C THR A 192 -16.59 -15.85 22.90
N SER A 193 -16.15 -15.42 21.71
CA SER A 193 -15.17 -14.35 21.56
C SER A 193 -15.51 -13.54 20.30
N ARG A 194 -15.97 -12.29 20.51
CA ARG A 194 -16.30 -11.37 19.41
C ARG A 194 -14.99 -10.73 18.94
N PRO A 195 -14.50 -10.97 17.71
CA PRO A 195 -13.36 -10.24 17.19
C PRO A 195 -13.77 -8.77 17.04
N THR A 196 -12.97 -7.85 17.58
CA THR A 196 -13.16 -6.42 17.32
C THR A 196 -12.97 -6.19 15.82
N SER A 197 -14.02 -5.72 15.14
CA SER A 197 -14.05 -5.61 13.68
C SER A 197 -13.09 -4.53 13.19
N VAL A 198 -11.88 -4.95 12.82
CA VAL A 198 -10.83 -4.12 12.23
C VAL A 198 -11.42 -3.34 11.05
N ALA A 199 -11.29 -2.01 11.09
CA ALA A 199 -11.77 -1.15 10.02
C ALA A 199 -10.83 -1.26 8.81
N GLN A 200 -11.27 -2.00 7.78
CA GLN A 200 -10.59 -2.06 6.49
C GLN A 200 -10.69 -0.70 5.79
N LEU A 201 -9.67 0.14 5.90
CA LEU A 201 -9.65 1.48 5.29
C LEU A 201 -9.10 1.38 3.86
N ASP A 202 -9.94 1.64 2.87
CA ASP A 202 -9.53 1.72 1.46
C ASP A 202 -8.94 3.11 1.18
N ILE A 203 -7.66 3.18 0.81
CA ILE A 203 -6.94 4.44 0.57
C ILE A 203 -6.58 4.55 -0.92
N ASP A 204 -7.22 5.49 -1.61
CA ASP A 204 -6.85 5.98 -2.93
C ASP A 204 -6.00 7.26 -2.79
N VAL A 205 -5.00 7.46 -3.65
CA VAL A 205 -4.11 8.64 -3.59
C VAL A 205 -3.84 9.15 -4.99
N ASP A 206 -4.26 10.40 -5.27
CA ASP A 206 -4.11 10.98 -6.60
C ASP A 206 -2.69 11.51 -6.88
N GLU A 207 -2.44 11.87 -8.14
CA GLU A 207 -1.16 12.42 -8.63
C GLU A 207 -0.72 13.72 -7.94
N ARG A 208 -1.61 14.37 -7.16
CA ARG A 208 -1.33 15.58 -6.38
C ARG A 208 -1.10 15.28 -4.90
N GLY A 209 -1.02 14.00 -4.52
CA GLY A 209 -0.86 13.56 -3.13
C GLY A 209 -2.10 13.80 -2.27
N ARG A 210 -3.29 13.90 -2.87
CA ARG A 210 -4.56 13.96 -2.13
C ARG A 210 -5.03 12.53 -1.88
N ALA A 211 -5.04 12.11 -0.61
CA ALA A 211 -5.51 10.77 -0.23
C ALA A 211 -7.01 10.81 0.02
N ARG A 212 -7.80 10.02 -0.73
CA ARG A 212 -9.21 9.73 -0.45
C ARG A 212 -9.29 8.39 0.29
N ILE A 213 -9.90 8.42 1.46
CA ILE A 213 -9.99 7.28 2.37
C ILE A 213 -11.46 6.93 2.56
N THR A 214 -11.83 5.71 2.17
CA THR A 214 -13.18 5.17 2.29
C THR A 214 -13.21 4.14 3.41
N CYS A 215 -14.26 4.13 4.22
CA CYS A 215 -14.43 3.17 5.31
C CYS A 215 -15.68 2.30 5.08
N PRO A 216 -15.66 0.99 5.40
CA PRO A 216 -16.82 0.11 5.31
C PRO A 216 -17.90 0.43 6.36
N TYR A 217 -17.55 1.20 7.40
CA TYR A 217 -18.55 1.86 8.24
C TYR A 217 -19.15 3.03 7.45
N PRO A 218 -20.48 3.06 7.20
CA PRO A 218 -21.09 4.08 6.36
C PRO A 218 -20.89 5.49 6.94
N ALA A 219 -20.85 6.49 6.06
CA ALA A 219 -20.60 7.91 6.38
C ALA A 219 -19.13 8.29 6.64
N LEU A 220 -18.16 7.66 5.95
CA LEU A 220 -16.78 8.18 5.87
C LEU A 220 -16.22 8.18 4.45
N VAL A 221 -16.06 9.39 3.91
CA VAL A 221 -15.04 9.74 2.93
C VAL A 221 -14.14 10.76 3.63
N MET A 222 -12.92 10.37 3.99
CA MET A 222 -11.93 11.32 4.49
C MET A 222 -10.99 11.72 3.35
N GLU A 223 -10.72 13.00 3.20
CA GLU A 223 -9.80 13.47 2.15
C GLU A 223 -8.66 14.28 2.78
N GLN A 224 -7.44 13.76 2.70
CA GLN A 224 -6.24 14.37 3.25
C GLN A 224 -5.46 15.11 2.16
N THR A 225 -5.06 16.37 2.41
CA THR A 225 -4.22 17.13 1.47
C THR A 225 -3.02 17.80 2.15
N PRO A 226 -1.83 17.82 1.51
CA PRO A 226 -0.72 18.69 1.89
C PRO A 226 -1.10 20.18 1.78
N ARG A 227 -0.56 21.03 2.67
CA ARG A 227 -0.87 22.47 2.72
C ARG A 227 -0.66 23.23 1.40
N HIS A 228 0.30 22.80 0.57
CA HIS A 228 0.65 23.43 -0.69
C HIS A 228 -0.24 23.02 -1.88
N VAL A 229 -1.08 21.99 -1.73
CA VAL A 229 -1.99 21.56 -2.80
C VAL A 229 -3.15 22.55 -2.89
N ASP A 230 -3.48 22.95 -4.12
CA ASP A 230 -4.68 23.76 -4.34
C ASP A 230 -5.95 22.89 -4.26
N LEU A 231 -6.95 23.39 -3.55
CA LEU A 231 -8.22 22.70 -3.36
C LEU A 231 -9.20 23.16 -4.43
N GLY A 232 -9.70 22.22 -5.22
CA GLY A 232 -10.72 22.49 -6.23
C GLY A 232 -12.01 23.01 -5.60
N ARG A 233 -12.87 23.62 -6.42
CA ARG A 233 -14.18 24.14 -5.99
C ARG A 233 -15.09 23.05 -5.38
N ASP A 234 -14.79 21.78 -5.64
CA ASP A 234 -15.48 20.58 -5.14
C ASP A 234 -15.47 20.46 -3.60
N TRP A 235 -14.66 21.27 -2.91
CA TRP A 235 -14.49 21.31 -1.45
C TRP A 235 -15.15 22.52 -0.77
N ALA A 236 -15.73 23.45 -1.55
CA ALA A 236 -16.40 24.63 -1.02
C ALA A 236 -17.80 24.28 -0.47
N GLY A 237 -18.15 24.81 0.71
CA GLY A 237 -19.44 24.58 1.35
C GLY A 237 -19.68 23.14 1.83
N VAL A 238 -18.61 22.34 1.98
CA VAL A 238 -18.72 20.96 2.48
C VAL A 238 -18.78 20.94 4.01
N PRO A 239 -19.87 20.42 4.61
CA PRO A 239 -20.01 20.32 6.07
C PRO A 239 -19.36 19.05 6.62
N GLY A 240 -18.76 19.17 7.80
CA GLY A 240 -18.11 18.06 8.50
C GLY A 240 -17.18 18.56 9.61
N ILE A 241 -16.27 17.69 10.06
CA ILE A 241 -15.12 18.10 10.87
C ILE A 241 -13.85 18.05 10.01
N TYR A 242 -12.81 18.74 10.47
CA TYR A 242 -11.46 18.55 9.95
C TYR A 242 -10.44 18.43 11.07
N VAL A 243 -9.34 17.72 10.78
CA VAL A 243 -8.13 17.72 11.61
C VAL A 243 -7.00 18.38 10.84
N LEU A 244 -6.43 19.45 11.37
CA LEU A 244 -5.14 20.01 10.94
C LEU A 244 -4.04 19.43 11.81
N THR A 245 -2.88 19.22 11.21
CA THR A 245 -1.74 18.60 11.89
C THR A 245 -0.44 19.25 11.47
N GLY A 246 0.47 19.43 12.42
CA GLY A 246 1.79 20.03 12.24
C GLY A 246 2.83 19.38 13.12
N THR A 247 4.05 19.91 13.07
CA THR A 247 5.14 19.52 13.97
C THR A 247 5.93 20.76 14.37
N GLU A 248 5.96 21.07 15.67
CA GLU A 248 6.95 22.00 16.21
C GLU A 248 8.33 21.33 16.15
N LEU A 249 9.38 22.10 15.84
CA LEU A 249 10.76 21.64 15.82
C LEU A 249 11.61 22.46 16.79
N GLN A 250 11.91 21.91 17.96
CA GLN A 250 12.83 22.50 18.92
C GLN A 250 14.24 21.92 18.71
N GLN A 251 15.07 22.68 18.00
CA GLN A 251 16.49 22.37 17.84
C GLN A 251 17.31 22.93 19.01
N SER A 252 18.19 22.11 19.59
CA SER A 252 19.27 22.58 20.45
C SER A 252 20.60 21.99 19.97
N SER A 253 21.67 22.77 20.08
CA SER A 253 23.02 22.34 19.71
C SER A 253 23.98 22.65 20.84
N SER A 254 24.69 21.63 21.33
CA SER A 254 25.72 21.75 22.35
C SER A 254 27.08 21.31 21.79
N ARG A 255 28.16 21.75 22.44
CA ARG A 255 29.54 21.44 22.07
C ARG A 255 30.25 20.85 23.28
N THR A 256 30.82 19.66 23.14
CA THR A 256 31.34 18.89 24.27
C THR A 256 32.70 18.28 23.95
N GLY A 257 33.61 18.31 24.94
CA GLY A 257 34.97 17.82 24.82
C GLY A 257 35.98 18.83 24.26
N HIS A 258 37.25 18.41 24.18
CA HIS A 258 38.33 19.18 23.55
C HIS A 258 38.39 18.97 22.03
N GLU A 259 37.85 17.87 21.52
CA GLU A 259 37.58 17.70 20.09
C GLU A 259 36.37 18.52 19.67
N ARG A 260 36.27 18.84 18.37
CA ARG A 260 35.32 19.84 17.87
C ARG A 260 33.88 19.32 17.67
N THR A 261 33.48 18.30 18.44
CA THR A 261 32.19 17.61 18.32
C THR A 261 31.02 18.55 18.61
N LEU A 262 30.07 18.60 17.67
CA LEU A 262 28.81 19.34 17.79
C LEU A 262 27.67 18.33 17.91
N THR A 263 26.99 18.33 19.05
CA THR A 263 25.82 17.48 19.29
C THR A 263 24.57 18.32 19.09
N THR A 264 23.87 18.09 17.99
CA THR A 264 22.55 18.68 17.72
C THR A 264 21.46 17.70 18.10
N THR A 265 20.59 18.11 19.02
CA THR A 265 19.35 17.42 19.38
C THR A 265 18.20 18.09 18.66
N LEU A 266 17.38 17.30 17.96
CA LEU A 266 16.14 17.75 17.34
C LEU A 266 14.97 17.12 18.09
N ILE A 267 14.19 17.94 18.82
CA ILE A 267 12.94 17.51 19.42
C ILE A 267 11.82 17.87 18.44
N VAL A 268 11.12 16.85 17.93
CA VAL A 268 9.94 17.02 17.10
C VAL A 268 8.72 16.82 17.98
N ARG A 269 7.85 17.83 18.12
CA ARG A 269 6.55 17.67 18.78
C ARG A 269 5.45 17.72 17.72
N PRO A 270 4.81 16.60 17.36
CA PRO A 270 3.61 16.64 16.53
C PRO A 270 2.47 17.31 17.30
N TRP A 271 1.62 18.03 16.59
CA TRP A 271 0.43 18.67 17.16
C TRP A 271 -0.79 18.48 16.25
N ALA A 272 -1.98 18.44 16.85
CA ALA A 272 -3.25 18.32 16.14
C ALA A 272 -4.26 19.39 16.58
N TYR A 273 -5.13 19.77 15.64
CA TYR A 273 -6.21 20.72 15.84
C TYR A 273 -7.47 20.22 15.14
N VAL A 274 -8.57 20.09 15.87
CA VAL A 274 -9.86 19.58 15.38
C VAL A 274 -10.83 20.75 15.27
N GLY A 275 -11.64 20.80 14.21
CA GLY A 275 -12.58 21.91 13.99
C GLY A 275 -13.88 21.53 13.28
N LEU A 276 -15.00 22.07 13.76
CA LEU A 276 -16.27 22.15 13.02
C LEU A 276 -16.10 22.94 11.72
N SER A 277 -16.73 22.47 10.64
CA SER A 277 -16.83 23.21 9.38
C SER A 277 -18.19 23.07 8.70
N GLU A 278 -18.65 24.19 8.14
CA GLU A 278 -19.76 24.27 7.18
C GLU A 278 -19.24 24.63 5.77
N ASP A 279 -18.03 25.21 5.68
CA ASP A 279 -17.27 25.43 4.45
C ASP A 279 -15.79 25.15 4.71
N PHE A 280 -15.33 23.93 4.38
CA PHE A 280 -13.95 23.52 4.65
C PHE A 280 -12.92 24.35 3.86
N PHE A 281 -13.21 24.72 2.61
CA PHE A 281 -12.31 25.51 1.78
C PHE A 281 -12.02 26.89 2.39
N GLY A 282 -13.07 27.61 2.84
CA GLY A 282 -12.93 28.89 3.54
C GLY A 282 -12.22 28.75 4.89
N ARG A 283 -12.55 27.72 5.68
CA ARG A 283 -11.86 27.44 6.96
C ARG A 283 -10.36 27.20 6.76
N LEU A 284 -9.99 26.37 5.79
CA LEU A 284 -8.58 26.07 5.54
C LEU A 284 -7.82 27.29 5.00
N SER A 285 -8.47 28.09 4.15
CA SER A 285 -7.92 29.36 3.65
C SER A 285 -7.67 30.37 4.77
N SER A 286 -8.54 30.42 5.79
CA SER A 286 -8.30 31.22 7.01
C SER A 286 -7.12 30.66 7.84
N HIS A 287 -7.05 29.35 8.06
CA HIS A 287 -5.92 28.72 8.77
C HIS A 287 -4.59 28.83 8.02
N ARG A 288 -4.57 28.97 6.68
CA ARG A 288 -3.34 29.28 5.92
C ARG A 288 -2.71 30.61 6.36
N GLN A 289 -3.51 31.56 6.85
CA GLN A 289 -3.10 32.88 7.31
C GLN A 289 -2.78 32.92 8.81
N SER A 290 -3.60 32.25 9.65
CA SER A 290 -3.49 32.33 11.12
C SER A 290 -2.67 31.22 11.78
N LYS A 291 -2.45 30.08 11.11
CA LYS A 291 -1.66 28.95 11.60
C LYS A 291 -0.61 28.55 10.56
N PRO A 292 0.59 29.16 10.56
CA PRO A 292 1.56 28.97 9.48
C PRO A 292 2.30 27.62 9.48
N GLU A 293 2.03 26.70 10.41
CA GLU A 293 2.84 25.49 10.62
C GLU A 293 2.15 24.14 10.32
N TRP A 294 0.84 24.12 10.05
CA TRP A 294 0.19 22.85 9.70
C TRP A 294 0.69 22.35 8.34
N ARG A 295 0.90 21.04 8.24
CA ARG A 295 1.46 20.34 7.07
C ARG A 295 0.37 19.64 6.26
N ARG A 296 -0.61 19.05 6.94
CA ARG A 296 -1.75 18.35 6.32
C ARG A 296 -3.07 18.77 6.96
N ALA A 297 -4.12 18.67 6.16
CA ALA A 297 -5.50 18.77 6.60
C ALA A 297 -6.25 17.52 6.18
N LEU A 298 -7.04 16.94 7.09
CA LEU A 298 -7.92 15.80 6.87
C LEU A 298 -9.37 16.29 7.01
N LEU A 299 -10.12 16.39 5.91
CA LEU A 299 -11.57 16.61 5.95
C LEU A 299 -12.26 15.28 6.21
N VAL A 300 -13.28 15.27 7.08
CA VAL A 300 -14.10 14.10 7.40
C VAL A 300 -15.55 14.39 7.02
N ARG A 301 -16.05 13.74 5.96
CA ARG A 301 -17.42 13.89 5.46
C ARG A 301 -18.15 12.56 5.31
N SER A 302 -19.48 12.61 5.31
CA SER A 302 -20.31 11.44 5.05
C SER A 302 -20.30 11.06 3.56
N GLY A 303 -20.00 9.78 3.27
CA GLY A 303 -20.25 9.15 1.97
C GLY A 303 -21.70 8.70 1.74
N GLY A 304 -22.63 9.03 2.65
CA GLY A 304 -24.05 8.69 2.56
C GLY A 304 -24.93 9.89 2.88
N GLN A 305 -25.81 9.77 3.87
CA GLN A 305 -26.61 10.91 4.36
C GLN A 305 -25.71 11.96 5.03
N PRO A 306 -25.82 13.26 4.70
CA PRO A 306 -25.03 14.31 5.34
C PRO A 306 -25.18 14.34 6.86
N PHE A 307 -24.07 14.59 7.56
CA PHE A 307 -24.06 14.78 9.01
C PHE A 307 -24.97 15.96 9.41
N SER A 308 -25.78 15.79 10.46
CA SER A 308 -26.49 16.90 11.08
C SER A 308 -25.56 17.74 11.97
N SER A 309 -25.99 18.95 12.34
CA SER A 309 -25.25 19.82 13.27
C SER A 309 -24.84 19.10 14.57
N ASP A 310 -25.68 18.19 15.07
CA ASP A 310 -25.40 17.41 16.28
C ASP A 310 -24.47 16.22 16.03
N ASP A 311 -24.54 15.58 14.85
CA ASP A 311 -23.54 14.57 14.45
C ASP A 311 -22.13 15.19 14.37
N ILE A 312 -22.01 16.41 13.80
CA ILE A 312 -20.72 17.11 13.67
C ILE A 312 -20.19 17.56 15.05
N LYS A 313 -21.03 18.12 15.92
CA LYS A 313 -20.66 18.50 17.30
C LYS A 313 -20.19 17.31 18.13
N TYR A 314 -20.87 16.17 18.02
CA TYR A 314 -20.50 14.95 18.72
C TYR A 314 -19.16 14.41 18.20
N LEU A 315 -18.97 14.39 16.87
CA LEU A 315 -17.76 13.87 16.25
C LEU A 315 -16.51 14.75 16.50
N GLU A 316 -16.63 16.08 16.58
CA GLU A 316 -15.50 16.97 16.92
C GLU A 316 -15.00 16.70 18.35
N GLU A 317 -15.92 16.70 19.32
CA GLU A 317 -15.62 16.37 20.72
C GLU A 317 -15.04 14.96 20.85
N ARG A 318 -15.60 13.99 20.12
CA ARG A 318 -15.15 12.60 20.23
C ARG A 318 -13.78 12.36 19.59
N VAL A 319 -13.49 12.96 18.44
CA VAL A 319 -12.14 12.93 17.84
C VAL A 319 -11.13 13.65 18.73
N HIS A 320 -11.49 14.78 19.35
CA HIS A 320 -10.64 15.43 20.34
C HIS A 320 -10.34 14.52 21.54
N ALA A 321 -11.34 13.83 22.08
CA ALA A 321 -11.16 12.92 23.21
C ALA A 321 -10.22 11.75 22.84
N VAL A 322 -10.48 11.05 21.74
CA VAL A 322 -9.63 9.91 21.33
C VAL A 322 -8.20 10.34 20.96
N LEU A 323 -7.99 11.56 20.43
CA LEU A 323 -6.65 12.12 20.23
C LEU A 323 -5.94 12.52 21.54
N ALA A 324 -6.68 12.93 22.57
CA ALA A 324 -6.11 13.21 23.88
C ALA A 324 -5.71 11.91 24.60
N ASP A 325 -6.50 10.85 24.43
CA ASP A 325 -6.26 9.52 25.00
C ASP A 325 -5.03 8.80 24.42
N THR A 326 -4.41 9.27 23.31
CA THR A 326 -3.19 8.65 22.76
C THR A 326 -1.88 9.18 23.33
N ASP A 327 -1.85 10.40 23.89
CA ASP A 327 -0.63 11.14 24.26
C ASP A 327 0.40 11.33 23.10
N GLU A 328 0.00 11.08 21.85
CA GLU A 328 0.87 11.18 20.66
C GLU A 328 0.99 12.60 20.09
N VAL A 329 0.15 13.54 20.50
CA VAL A 329 0.09 14.91 19.96
C VAL A 329 -0.26 15.97 21.00
N ALA A 330 0.37 17.13 20.88
CA ALA A 330 -0.13 18.34 21.55
C ALA A 330 -1.47 18.78 20.94
N LEU A 331 -2.42 19.17 21.79
CA LEU A 331 -3.75 19.67 21.40
C LEU A 331 -3.91 21.13 21.86
N ASP A 332 -3.31 22.07 21.13
CA ASP A 332 -3.24 23.51 21.46
C ASP A 332 -4.60 24.25 21.47
N GLN A 333 -5.70 23.53 21.30
CA GLN A 333 -7.05 24.07 21.32
C GLN A 333 -7.59 24.13 22.75
N SER A 334 -7.88 25.34 23.23
CA SER A 334 -8.53 25.58 24.51
C SER A 334 -10.01 25.16 24.47
N LYS A 335 -10.25 23.84 24.50
CA LYS A 335 -11.54 23.13 24.41
C LYS A 335 -12.20 23.13 23.01
N PRO A 336 -12.80 22.01 22.54
CA PRO A 336 -13.56 21.95 21.30
C PRO A 336 -14.86 22.76 21.38
N ARG A 337 -15.53 22.94 20.24
CA ARG A 337 -16.83 23.64 20.10
C ARG A 337 -18.02 22.69 20.17
N GLY A 338 -17.77 21.40 20.00
CA GLY A 338 -18.70 20.30 20.18
C GLY A 338 -19.16 20.13 21.63
N ASN A 339 -19.82 19.00 21.89
CA ASN A 339 -20.13 18.49 23.22
C ASN A 339 -20.79 17.11 23.09
N LEU A 340 -20.54 16.24 24.08
CA LEU A 340 -21.20 14.92 24.18
C LEU A 340 -22.70 15.02 24.55
N SER A 341 -23.21 16.22 24.83
CA SER A 341 -24.64 16.49 25.09
C SER A 341 -25.47 16.64 23.81
N ALA A 342 -24.84 16.74 22.65
CA ALA A 342 -25.48 16.66 21.35
C ALA A 342 -26.19 15.31 21.16
N ARG A 343 -27.25 15.26 20.35
CA ARG A 343 -28.04 14.04 20.11
C ARG A 343 -27.84 13.53 18.68
N PRO A 344 -26.69 12.91 18.37
CA PRO A 344 -26.41 12.39 17.04
C PRO A 344 -27.36 11.24 16.68
N ARG A 345 -27.56 11.02 15.38
CA ARG A 345 -28.49 10.00 14.85
C ARG A 345 -28.02 8.57 15.14
N ASN A 346 -26.71 8.37 15.28
CA ASN A 346 -26.10 7.08 15.63
C ASN A 346 -24.76 7.31 16.37
N PRO A 347 -24.76 7.36 17.72
CA PRO A 347 -23.54 7.60 18.50
C PRO A 347 -22.44 6.57 18.23
N ALA A 348 -22.79 5.27 18.21
CA ALA A 348 -21.84 4.17 18.04
C ALA A 348 -21.15 4.17 16.66
N LEU A 349 -21.82 4.71 15.63
CA LEU A 349 -21.18 4.97 14.34
C LEU A 349 -20.12 6.07 14.46
N LEU A 350 -20.43 7.16 15.17
CA LEU A 350 -19.50 8.28 15.35
C LEU A 350 -18.31 7.92 16.27
N ASP A 351 -18.50 7.06 17.27
CA ASP A 351 -17.40 6.43 18.02
C ASP A 351 -16.45 5.65 17.10
N ALA A 352 -16.99 4.79 16.23
CA ALA A 352 -16.19 4.05 15.24
C ALA A 352 -15.50 4.99 14.24
N CYS A 353 -16.16 6.07 13.83
CA CYS A 353 -15.57 7.11 12.99
C CYS A 353 -14.41 7.83 13.70
N ALA A 354 -14.54 8.17 14.97
CA ALA A 354 -13.48 8.85 15.72
C ALA A 354 -12.21 7.99 15.85
N ASN A 355 -12.39 6.70 16.17
CA ASN A 355 -11.28 5.74 16.17
C ASN A 355 -10.64 5.59 14.78
N SER A 356 -11.46 5.60 13.72
CA SER A 356 -10.98 5.56 12.33
C SER A 356 -10.16 6.79 11.96
N VAL A 357 -10.50 7.98 12.45
CA VAL A 357 -9.73 9.22 12.22
C VAL A 357 -8.33 9.11 12.83
N VAL A 358 -8.20 8.61 14.06
CA VAL A 358 -6.88 8.41 14.70
C VAL A 358 -6.06 7.35 13.97
N ALA A 359 -6.67 6.24 13.55
CA ALA A 359 -6.01 5.22 12.73
C ALA A 359 -5.48 5.80 11.40
N VAL A 360 -6.28 6.63 10.71
CA VAL A 360 -5.87 7.36 9.50
C VAL A 360 -4.70 8.30 9.75
N LEU A 361 -4.70 9.03 10.87
CA LEU A 361 -3.62 9.97 11.18
C LEU A 361 -2.30 9.25 11.51
N ARG A 362 -2.33 8.09 12.19
CA ARG A 362 -1.15 7.19 12.30
C ARG A 362 -0.70 6.65 10.94
N LEU A 363 -1.60 5.99 10.19
CA LEU A 363 -1.29 5.39 8.88
C LEU A 363 -0.71 6.37 7.86
N THR A 364 -1.10 7.64 7.92
CA THR A 364 -0.59 8.67 7.01
C THR A 364 0.78 9.23 7.42
N GLY A 365 1.35 8.80 8.55
CA GLY A 365 2.60 9.37 9.10
C GLY A 365 2.40 10.78 9.64
N THR A 366 1.30 10.97 10.38
CA THR A 366 0.88 12.26 10.94
C THR A 366 0.82 12.22 12.47
N LEU A 367 0.45 11.07 13.04
CA LEU A 367 0.82 10.63 14.38
C LEU A 367 2.03 9.68 14.29
N ILE A 368 2.62 9.32 15.44
CA ILE A 368 3.81 8.47 15.56
C ILE A 368 3.40 7.03 15.88
#